data_AF-A0A7X2G5C6-F1
#
_entry.id   AF-A0A7X2G5C6-F1
#
_cell.length_a   1.000
_cell.length_b   1.000
_cell.length_c   1.000
_cell.angle_alpha   90.00
_cell.angle_beta   90.00
_cell.angle_gamma   90.00
#
_symmetry.space_group_name_H-M   'P 1'
#
loop_
_entity.id
_entity.type
_entity.pdbx_description
1 polymer ?
#
loop_
_entity_poly.entity_id
_entity_poly.type
_entity_poly.pdbx_seq_one_letter_code
_entity_poly.pdbx_strand_id
1 'polypeptide(L)'
;TGVQQWAGSYYYFDPVTYLRVDNDYRQSQWGDWYLFGNDGRILSGLQKWFGSYYYFDPVTYLKVTNKNITVNGINLHADNDGILSGVNRNANFLLSIHDAALDGWRQFGVLPSVTAAQAILESAWGQSALATQGHNLFGIKGSYNGQSITMRTAEYGNGGYYYINDAFRKYPSNYESIVDHGRFLATNSRYNNLLWKKDYTVVTQYLHADGYATDPKYASSLNNVIRTYNLDAWDREVI
;
A
#
# COMPACT_ATOMS: atom_id res chain seq x y z
N THR A 1 -4.49 16.62 -32.27
CA THR A 1 -3.35 15.74 -31.92
C THR A 1 -2.62 16.36 -30.74
N GLY A 2 -1.64 15.67 -30.15
CA GLY A 2 -1.03 16.08 -28.89
C GLY A 2 -1.90 15.72 -27.68
N VAL A 3 -1.67 16.41 -26.56
CA VAL A 3 -2.40 16.21 -25.30
C VAL A 3 -3.79 16.83 -25.39
N GLN A 4 -4.82 16.04 -25.09
CA GLN A 4 -6.23 16.41 -25.17
C GLN A 4 -6.95 15.99 -23.89
N GLN A 5 -7.83 16.85 -23.38
CA GLN A 5 -8.69 16.52 -22.24
C GLN A 5 -9.92 15.74 -22.73
N TRP A 6 -10.20 14.60 -22.09
CA TRP A 6 -11.38 13.80 -22.39
C TRP A 6 -11.79 12.96 -21.18
N ALA A 7 -13.10 12.84 -20.94
CA ALA A 7 -13.68 12.01 -19.86
C ALA A 7 -13.03 12.21 -18.47
N GLY A 8 -12.72 13.45 -18.11
CA GLY A 8 -12.12 13.78 -16.81
C GLY A 8 -10.62 13.45 -16.67
N SER A 9 -9.95 13.12 -17.77
CA SER A 9 -8.50 12.86 -17.81
C SER A 9 -7.86 13.55 -19.03
N TYR A 10 -6.57 13.33 -19.23
CA TYR A 10 -5.84 13.76 -20.41
C TYR A 10 -5.25 12.55 -21.13
N TYR A 11 -5.19 12.66 -22.45
CA TYR A 11 -4.73 11.61 -23.36
C TYR A 11 -3.81 12.22 -24.41
N TYR A 12 -2.85 11.45 -24.91
CA TYR A 12 -2.01 11.87 -26.02
C TYR A 12 -2.44 11.19 -27.33
N PHE A 13 -2.61 11.98 -28.39
CA PHE A 13 -2.89 11.48 -29.74
C PHE A 13 -1.74 11.82 -30.68
N ASP A 14 -1.11 10.80 -31.25
CA ASP A 14 0.04 10.93 -32.12
C ASP A 14 -0.27 11.83 -33.34
N PRO A 15 0.59 12.80 -33.68
CA PRO A 15 0.29 13.78 -34.72
C PRO A 15 0.31 13.24 -36.15
N VAL A 16 0.88 12.05 -36.37
CA VAL A 16 0.99 11.43 -37.70
C VAL A 16 -0.11 10.39 -37.90
N THR A 17 -0.29 9.51 -36.91
CA THR A 17 -1.20 8.38 -36.98
C THR A 17 -2.59 8.68 -36.43
N TYR A 18 -2.74 9.76 -35.65
CA TYR A 18 -3.95 10.13 -34.92
C TYR A 18 -4.42 9.09 -33.88
N LEU A 19 -3.62 8.06 -33.63
CA LEU A 19 -3.91 7.04 -32.62
C LEU A 19 -3.55 7.55 -31.22
N ARG A 20 -4.29 7.05 -30.22
CA ARG A 20 -3.97 7.27 -28.82
C ARG A 20 -2.67 6.54 -28.47
N VAL A 21 -1.81 7.20 -27.72
CA VAL A 21 -0.59 6.61 -27.17
C VAL A 21 -0.83 6.11 -25.75
N ASP A 22 -0.39 4.89 -25.48
CA ASP A 22 -0.51 4.21 -24.19
C ASP A 22 0.89 3.84 -23.67
N ASN A 23 1.05 3.88 -22.34
CA ASN A 23 2.26 3.46 -21.62
C ASN A 23 3.55 4.15 -22.08
N ASP A 24 3.51 5.47 -22.24
CA ASP A 24 4.62 6.22 -22.85
C ASP A 24 4.78 7.62 -22.27
N TYR A 25 5.98 8.19 -22.43
CA TYR A 25 6.33 9.55 -21.99
C TYR A 25 6.45 10.46 -23.21
N ARG A 26 5.53 11.43 -23.34
CA ARG A 26 5.37 12.22 -24.58
C ARG A 26 5.40 13.72 -24.33
N GLN A 27 5.99 14.42 -25.28
CA GLN A 27 5.95 15.87 -25.33
C GLN A 27 4.63 16.36 -25.91
N SER A 28 3.95 17.22 -25.18
CA SER A 28 2.76 17.94 -25.61
C SER A 28 3.07 18.97 -26.70
N GLN A 29 2.00 19.47 -27.32
CA GLN A 29 2.02 20.52 -28.32
C GLN A 29 2.49 21.89 -27.79
N TRP A 30 2.62 22.06 -26.47
CA TRP A 30 3.15 23.28 -25.83
C TRP A 30 4.56 23.08 -25.24
N GLY A 31 5.19 21.92 -25.43
CA GLY A 31 6.59 21.67 -25.10
C GLY A 31 6.84 20.93 -23.78
N ASP A 32 5.84 20.81 -22.92
CA ASP A 32 5.94 20.03 -21.67
C ASP A 32 5.76 18.54 -21.90
N TRP A 33 6.32 17.73 -21.00
CA TRP A 33 6.31 16.28 -21.10
C TRP A 33 5.46 15.62 -20.02
N TYR A 34 4.70 14.60 -20.42
CA TYR A 34 3.73 13.90 -19.58
C TYR A 34 3.84 12.39 -19.76
N LEU A 35 3.62 11.66 -18.67
CA LEU A 35 3.57 10.20 -18.70
C LEU A 35 2.12 9.72 -18.86
N PHE A 36 1.89 8.76 -19.73
CA PHE A 36 0.59 8.14 -19.98
C PHE A 36 0.64 6.65 -19.62
N GLY A 37 -0.40 6.16 -18.95
CA GLY A 37 -0.51 4.77 -18.51
C GLY A 37 -0.97 3.81 -19.61
N ASN A 38 -1.09 2.53 -19.26
CA ASN A 38 -1.52 1.47 -20.19
C ASN A 38 -2.93 1.69 -20.79
N ASP A 39 -3.77 2.49 -20.13
CA ASP A 39 -5.09 2.87 -20.62
C ASP A 39 -5.09 4.22 -21.36
N GLY A 40 -3.90 4.80 -21.58
CA GLY A 40 -3.66 6.06 -22.26
C GLY A 40 -3.91 7.29 -21.41
N ARG A 41 -4.33 7.15 -20.15
CA ARG A 41 -4.58 8.28 -19.25
C ARG A 41 -3.28 8.87 -18.74
N ILE A 42 -3.26 10.19 -18.60
CA ILE A 42 -2.15 10.89 -17.94
C ILE A 42 -1.96 10.36 -16.51
N LEU A 43 -0.71 10.13 -16.13
CA LEU A 43 -0.33 9.66 -14.81
C LEU A 43 0.20 10.82 -13.95
N SER A 44 -0.01 10.70 -12.65
CA SER A 44 0.56 11.59 -11.63
C SER A 44 0.98 10.79 -10.40
N GLY A 45 1.57 11.46 -9.40
CA GLY A 45 2.08 10.83 -8.20
C GLY A 45 3.33 9.99 -8.46
N LEU A 46 3.56 9.01 -7.58
CA LEU A 46 4.68 8.08 -7.70
C LEU A 46 4.41 7.05 -8.80
N GLN A 47 5.31 6.95 -9.77
CA GLN A 47 5.21 6.02 -10.90
C GLN A 47 6.50 5.22 -11.04
N LYS A 48 6.36 3.91 -11.29
CA LYS A 48 7.49 3.06 -11.68
C LYS A 48 7.51 2.90 -13.19
N TRP A 49 8.57 3.34 -13.83
CA TRP A 49 8.71 3.33 -15.29
C TRP A 49 10.14 2.93 -15.68
N PHE A 50 10.28 1.98 -16.61
CA PHE A 50 11.57 1.39 -17.02
C PHE A 50 12.52 1.02 -15.87
N GLY A 51 11.98 0.49 -14.77
CA GLY A 51 12.76 0.00 -13.63
C GLY A 51 13.14 1.06 -12.59
N SER A 52 12.94 2.34 -12.89
CA SER A 52 13.16 3.47 -11.98
C SER A 52 11.84 4.02 -11.46
N TYR A 53 11.89 4.72 -10.32
CA TYR A 53 10.76 5.47 -9.81
C TYR A 53 10.89 6.93 -10.17
N TYR A 54 9.75 7.55 -10.46
CA TYR A 54 9.60 8.96 -10.80
C TYR A 54 8.40 9.51 -10.03
N TYR A 55 8.40 10.81 -9.76
CA TYR A 55 7.23 11.48 -9.21
C TYR A 55 6.74 12.53 -10.20
N PHE A 56 5.45 12.48 -10.48
CA PHE A 56 4.76 13.43 -11.34
C PHE A 56 3.84 14.27 -10.46
N ASP A 57 3.98 15.58 -10.52
CA ASP A 57 3.20 16.50 -9.68
C ASP A 57 1.69 16.31 -9.94
N PRO A 58 0.84 16.05 -8.91
CA PRO A 58 -0.59 15.79 -9.11
C PRO A 58 -1.42 16.93 -9.71
N VAL A 59 -0.90 18.16 -9.70
CA VAL A 59 -1.61 19.33 -10.21
C VAL A 59 -1.18 19.62 -11.65
N THR A 60 0.13 19.61 -11.89
CA THR A 60 0.71 19.98 -13.19
C THR A 60 1.00 18.78 -14.08
N TYR A 61 1.00 17.56 -13.54
CA TYR A 61 1.39 16.31 -14.18
C TYR A 61 2.84 16.26 -14.69
N LEU A 62 3.66 17.24 -14.32
CA LEU A 62 5.05 17.32 -14.75
C LEU A 62 5.94 16.44 -13.88
N LYS A 63 6.94 15.83 -14.51
CA LYS A 63 7.97 15.07 -13.80
C LYS A 63 8.76 16.02 -12.89
N VAL A 64 8.85 15.68 -11.62
CA VAL A 64 9.68 16.41 -10.65
C VAL A 64 11.14 16.01 -10.83
N THR A 65 12.02 17.01 -10.92
CA THR A 65 13.48 16.85 -11.02
C THR A 65 14.18 17.75 -9.99
N ASN A 66 15.40 17.39 -9.60
CA ASN A 66 16.27 18.17 -8.71
C ASN A 66 15.61 18.66 -7.41
N LYS A 67 14.78 17.82 -6.80
CA LYS A 67 13.94 18.21 -5.68
C LYS A 67 13.78 17.08 -4.67
N ASN A 68 13.84 17.46 -3.39
CA ASN A 68 13.37 16.59 -2.31
C ASN A 68 11.83 16.61 -2.30
N ILE A 69 11.24 15.43 -2.29
CA ILE A 69 9.79 15.24 -2.21
C ILE A 69 9.47 14.34 -1.02
N THR A 70 8.29 14.51 -0.47
CA THR A 70 7.73 13.58 0.51
C THR A 70 6.53 12.92 -0.14
N VAL A 71 6.57 11.60 -0.28
CA VAL A 71 5.47 10.79 -0.82
C VAL A 71 5.01 9.88 0.30
N ASN A 72 3.76 10.04 0.75
CA ASN A 72 3.16 9.17 1.77
C ASN A 72 4.01 9.11 3.06
N GLY A 73 4.53 10.26 3.49
CA GLY A 73 5.44 10.39 4.64
C GLY A 73 6.89 9.93 4.41
N ILE A 74 7.23 9.45 3.21
CA ILE A 74 8.57 8.97 2.86
C ILE A 74 9.32 10.07 2.10
N ASN A 75 10.46 10.49 2.64
CA ASN A 75 11.33 11.47 2.00
C ASN A 75 12.17 10.82 0.89
N LEU A 76 12.01 11.31 -0.33
CA LEU A 76 12.71 10.85 -1.53
C LEU A 76 13.40 12.04 -2.19
N HIS A 77 14.44 11.77 -2.99
CA HIS A 77 15.14 12.80 -3.75
C HIS A 77 15.11 12.46 -5.24
N ALA A 78 14.54 13.35 -6.04
CA ALA A 78 14.57 13.30 -7.50
C ALA A 78 15.84 13.96 -8.03
N ASP A 79 16.62 13.22 -8.82
CA ASP A 79 17.83 13.75 -9.48
C ASP A 79 17.50 14.61 -10.72
N ASN A 80 18.52 14.95 -11.52
CA ASN A 80 18.39 15.75 -12.75
C ASN A 80 17.45 15.10 -13.78
N ASP A 81 17.41 13.77 -13.83
CA ASP A 81 16.55 13.00 -14.74
C ASP A 81 15.18 12.67 -14.12
N GLY A 82 14.98 13.06 -12.86
CA GLY A 82 13.79 12.81 -12.06
C GLY A 82 13.74 11.41 -11.45
N ILE A 83 14.83 10.64 -11.54
CA ILE A 83 14.92 9.32 -10.92
C ILE A 83 14.95 9.51 -9.41
N LEU A 84 14.06 8.81 -8.72
CA LEU A 84 13.96 8.87 -7.27
C LEU A 84 14.99 7.96 -6.61
N SER A 85 15.84 8.58 -5.78
CA SER A 85 16.68 7.90 -4.80
C SER A 85 15.99 7.85 -3.44
N GLY A 86 16.45 6.93 -2.58
CA GLY A 86 15.82 6.67 -1.28
C GLY A 86 14.67 5.64 -1.33
N VAL A 87 14.25 5.20 -2.52
CA VAL A 87 13.25 4.13 -2.70
C VAL A 87 13.88 2.76 -2.44
N ASN A 88 14.19 2.48 -1.18
CA ASN A 88 14.68 1.17 -0.73
C ASN A 88 13.53 0.15 -0.61
N ARG A 89 13.84 -1.08 -0.19
CA ARG A 89 12.84 -2.16 -0.03
C ARG A 89 11.69 -1.76 0.89
N ASN A 90 11.99 -1.14 2.03
CA ASN A 90 11.00 -0.76 3.03
C ASN A 90 10.11 0.38 2.51
N ALA A 91 10.70 1.38 1.85
CA ALA A 91 9.95 2.44 1.19
C ALA A 91 9.01 1.88 0.13
N ASN A 92 9.48 0.97 -0.73
CA ASN A 92 8.64 0.30 -1.73
C ASN A 92 7.44 -0.42 -1.11
N PHE A 93 7.66 -1.13 0.00
CA PHE A 93 6.59 -1.83 0.70
C PHE A 93 5.53 -0.86 1.24
N LEU A 94 5.95 0.19 1.95
CA LEU A 94 5.06 1.20 2.51
C LEU A 94 4.26 1.91 1.41
N LEU A 95 4.92 2.30 0.31
CA LEU A 95 4.26 2.89 -0.85
C LEU A 95 3.19 1.95 -1.44
N SER A 96 3.45 0.64 -1.47
CA SER A 96 2.51 -0.34 -2.02
C SER A 96 1.24 -0.57 -1.19
N ILE A 97 1.22 -0.14 0.08
CA ILE A 97 0.09 -0.37 1.00
C ILE A 97 -0.60 0.92 1.46
N HIS A 98 0.01 2.08 1.21
CA HIS A 98 -0.44 3.36 1.74
C HIS A 98 -1.89 3.68 1.43
N ASP A 99 -2.23 3.75 0.15
CA ASP A 99 -3.57 4.18 -0.29
C ASP A 99 -4.64 3.21 0.22
N ALA A 100 -4.32 1.92 0.21
CA ALA A 100 -5.20 0.88 0.75
C ALA A 100 -5.43 1.04 2.26
N ALA A 101 -4.41 1.46 3.02
CA ALA A 101 -4.54 1.70 4.46
C ALA A 101 -5.42 2.91 4.75
N LEU A 102 -5.27 4.00 3.96
CA LEU A 102 -6.16 5.16 4.06
C LEU A 102 -7.61 4.79 3.70
N ASP A 103 -7.81 3.97 2.67
CA ASP A 103 -9.13 3.49 2.29
C ASP A 103 -9.72 2.52 3.30
N GLY A 104 -8.88 1.73 3.97
CA GLY A 104 -9.27 0.90 5.11
C GLY A 104 -9.86 1.74 6.26
N TRP A 105 -9.28 2.89 6.56
CA TRP A 105 -9.88 3.85 7.49
C TRP A 105 -11.22 4.37 6.99
N ARG A 106 -11.27 4.87 5.76
CA ARG A 106 -12.49 5.49 5.19
C ARG A 106 -13.67 4.51 5.13
N GLN A 107 -13.39 3.23 4.87
CA GLN A 107 -14.43 2.19 4.74
C GLN A 107 -14.78 1.51 6.06
N PHE A 108 -13.78 1.25 6.91
CA PHE A 108 -13.92 0.33 8.04
C PHE A 108 -13.54 0.95 9.39
N GLY A 109 -12.94 2.15 9.40
CA GLY A 109 -12.51 2.82 10.63
C GLY A 109 -11.26 2.22 11.26
N VAL A 110 -10.47 1.42 10.53
CA VAL A 110 -9.20 0.90 11.04
C VAL A 110 -8.11 1.94 10.82
N LEU A 111 -7.38 2.30 11.87
CA LEU A 111 -6.40 3.38 11.84
C LEU A 111 -5.21 3.05 10.91
N PRO A 112 -4.86 3.90 9.91
CA PRO A 112 -3.87 3.55 8.90
C PRO A 112 -2.49 3.16 9.44
N SER A 113 -2.00 3.88 10.46
CA SER A 113 -0.72 3.60 11.11
C SER A 113 -0.66 2.19 11.69
N VAL A 114 -1.76 1.72 12.28
CA VAL A 114 -1.89 0.39 12.86
C VAL A 114 -1.94 -0.68 11.77
N THR A 115 -2.73 -0.46 10.72
CA THR A 115 -2.77 -1.36 9.56
C THR A 115 -1.39 -1.53 8.94
N ALA A 116 -0.66 -0.44 8.74
CA ALA A 116 0.70 -0.47 8.19
C ALA A 116 1.68 -1.20 9.12
N ALA A 117 1.62 -0.94 10.43
CA ALA A 117 2.47 -1.60 11.41
C ALA A 117 2.21 -3.11 11.50
N GLN A 118 0.94 -3.53 11.47
CA GLN A 118 0.57 -4.95 11.39
C GLN A 118 1.11 -5.55 10.08
N ALA A 119 0.84 -4.93 8.93
CA ALA A 119 1.36 -5.42 7.66
C ALA A 119 2.89 -5.60 7.68
N ILE A 120 3.64 -4.66 8.25
CA ILE A 120 5.10 -4.77 8.41
C ILE A 120 5.50 -6.00 9.22
N LEU A 121 4.91 -6.19 10.41
CA LEU A 121 5.28 -7.27 11.31
C LEU A 121 4.83 -8.64 10.79
N GLU A 122 3.57 -8.75 10.39
CA GLU A 122 2.93 -10.01 9.99
C GLU A 122 3.51 -10.57 8.67
N SER A 123 4.01 -9.70 7.79
CA SER A 123 4.56 -10.09 6.48
C SER A 123 6.08 -10.00 6.39
N ALA A 124 6.76 -9.56 7.46
CA ALA A 124 8.18 -9.23 7.45
C ALA A 124 8.54 -8.27 6.31
N TRP A 125 7.88 -7.10 6.25
CA TRP A 125 8.02 -6.13 5.14
C TRP A 125 7.66 -6.70 3.75
N GLY A 126 6.61 -7.51 3.70
CA GLY A 126 6.13 -8.18 2.49
C GLY A 126 7.07 -9.27 1.97
N GLN A 127 8.02 -9.75 2.79
CA GLN A 127 9.03 -10.72 2.38
C GLN A 127 8.67 -12.17 2.72
N SER A 128 7.65 -12.39 3.55
CA SER A 128 7.21 -13.75 3.87
C SER A 128 6.77 -14.49 2.60
N ALA A 129 6.90 -15.82 2.59
CA ALA A 129 6.46 -16.63 1.45
C ALA A 129 4.97 -16.40 1.14
N LEU A 130 4.15 -16.27 2.18
CA LEU A 130 2.72 -16.01 2.04
C LEU A 130 2.43 -14.61 1.44
N ALA A 131 3.18 -13.58 1.85
CA ALA A 131 3.05 -12.25 1.29
C ALA A 131 3.52 -12.19 -0.18
N THR A 132 4.65 -12.81 -0.49
CA THR A 132 5.23 -12.77 -1.85
C THR A 132 4.49 -13.62 -2.88
N GLN A 133 3.95 -14.78 -2.48
CA GLN A 133 3.25 -15.70 -3.39
C GLN A 133 1.72 -15.55 -3.38
N GLY A 134 1.18 -15.07 -2.25
CA GLY A 134 -0.26 -14.95 -2.02
C GLY A 134 -0.77 -13.52 -1.90
N HIS A 135 0.12 -12.51 -1.90
CA HIS A 135 -0.19 -11.13 -1.52
C HIS A 135 -0.85 -11.00 -0.16
N ASN A 136 -0.77 -12.02 0.70
CA ASN A 136 -1.48 -12.05 1.97
C ASN A 136 -0.56 -11.57 3.10
N LEU A 137 -0.74 -10.30 3.46
CA LEU A 137 0.12 -9.61 4.41
C LEU A 137 -0.18 -9.94 5.87
N PHE A 138 -1.36 -10.51 6.16
CA PHE A 138 -1.90 -10.64 7.51
C PHE A 138 -2.17 -12.09 7.94
N GLY A 139 -1.78 -13.07 7.10
CA GLY A 139 -2.01 -14.48 7.42
C GLY A 139 -3.48 -14.89 7.47
N ILE A 140 -4.38 -14.20 6.76
CA ILE A 140 -5.82 -14.50 6.83
C ILE A 140 -6.10 -15.83 6.12
N LYS A 141 -6.66 -16.80 6.86
CA LYS A 141 -7.02 -18.13 6.37
C LYS A 141 -8.27 -18.11 5.46
N GLY A 142 -8.39 -19.12 4.60
CA GLY A 142 -9.54 -19.36 3.71
C GLY A 142 -9.29 -18.98 2.25
N SER A 143 -10.31 -18.41 1.61
CA SER A 143 -10.25 -17.97 0.20
C SER A 143 -10.77 -16.53 0.04
N TYR A 144 -10.21 -15.82 -0.93
CA TYR A 144 -10.66 -14.49 -1.35
C TYR A 144 -11.17 -14.59 -2.80
N ASN A 145 -12.46 -14.38 -3.02
CA ASN A 145 -13.12 -14.57 -4.33
C ASN A 145 -12.78 -15.93 -4.98
N GLY A 146 -12.79 -16.99 -4.16
CA GLY A 146 -12.45 -18.35 -4.59
C GLY A 146 -10.94 -18.63 -4.76
N GLN A 147 -10.07 -17.63 -4.60
CA GLN A 147 -8.62 -17.80 -4.68
C GLN A 147 -8.01 -18.12 -3.31
N SER A 148 -7.14 -19.12 -3.27
CA SER A 148 -6.44 -19.56 -2.06
C SER A 148 -5.04 -20.07 -2.40
N ILE A 149 -4.17 -20.12 -1.39
CA ILE A 149 -2.85 -20.74 -1.46
C ILE A 149 -2.63 -21.60 -0.21
N THR A 150 -2.28 -22.87 -0.41
CA THR A 150 -1.98 -23.78 0.70
C THR A 150 -0.52 -23.61 1.11
N MET A 151 -0.28 -23.32 2.38
CA MET A 151 1.07 -23.18 2.93
C MET A 151 1.21 -23.92 4.26
N ARG A 152 2.44 -24.37 4.53
CA ARG A 152 2.79 -24.93 5.83
C ARG A 152 2.87 -23.81 6.86
N THR A 153 2.13 -23.95 7.96
CA THR A 153 2.09 -23.00 9.08
C THR A 153 2.43 -23.71 10.40
N ALA A 154 2.97 -22.95 11.35
CA ALA A 154 3.17 -23.41 12.72
C ALA A 154 1.91 -23.11 13.54
N GLU A 155 1.43 -24.10 14.28
CA GLU A 155 0.30 -24.00 15.21
C GLU A 155 0.81 -24.28 16.62
N TYR A 156 0.20 -23.66 17.63
CA TYR A 156 0.55 -23.89 19.03
C TYR A 156 -0.57 -24.68 19.73
N GLY A 157 -0.22 -25.84 20.29
CA GLY A 157 -1.14 -26.68 21.05
C GLY A 157 -0.58 -27.08 22.42
N ASN A 158 -1.23 -28.03 23.09
CA ASN A 158 -0.89 -28.49 24.44
C ASN A 158 0.56 -29.03 24.59
N GLY A 159 1.25 -29.34 23.48
CA GLY A 159 2.62 -29.85 23.45
C GLY A 159 3.65 -28.90 22.81
N GLY A 160 3.29 -27.63 22.58
CA GLY A 160 4.13 -26.66 21.88
C GLY A 160 3.81 -26.54 20.39
N TYR A 161 4.79 -26.06 19.61
CA TYR A 161 4.60 -25.83 18.17
C TYR A 161 4.57 -27.14 17.38
N TYR A 162 3.58 -27.28 16.49
CA TYR A 162 3.52 -28.31 15.45
C TYR A 162 3.20 -27.67 14.10
N TYR A 163 3.40 -28.39 12.99
CA TYR A 163 3.17 -27.84 11.66
C TYR A 163 2.02 -28.53 10.95
N ILE A 164 1.17 -27.74 10.31
CA ILE A 164 0.10 -28.22 9.43
C ILE A 164 0.15 -27.48 8.09
N ASN A 165 -0.52 -28.03 7.08
CA ASN A 165 -0.85 -27.27 5.87
C ASN A 165 -2.20 -26.62 6.08
N ASP A 166 -2.28 -25.31 5.85
CA ASP A 166 -3.52 -24.56 5.94
C ASP A 166 -3.74 -23.74 4.65
N ALA A 167 -5.00 -23.46 4.35
CA ALA A 167 -5.40 -22.66 3.21
C ALA A 167 -5.45 -21.19 3.62
N PHE A 168 -4.71 -20.35 2.91
CA PHE A 168 -4.69 -18.90 3.13
C PHE A 168 -5.33 -18.17 1.96
N ARG A 169 -5.98 -17.04 2.24
CA ARG A 169 -6.51 -16.17 1.19
C ARG A 169 -5.38 -15.77 0.24
N LYS A 170 -5.67 -15.77 -1.06
CA LYS A 170 -4.75 -15.27 -2.10
C LYS A 170 -5.36 -14.06 -2.77
N TYR A 171 -4.60 -12.97 -2.83
CA TYR A 171 -5.07 -11.69 -3.34
C TYR A 171 -4.43 -11.33 -4.68
N PRO A 172 -5.08 -10.49 -5.50
CA PRO A 172 -4.47 -9.93 -6.71
C PRO A 172 -3.26 -9.03 -6.42
N SER A 173 -3.31 -8.26 -5.34
CA SER A 173 -2.22 -7.37 -4.91
C SER A 173 -2.25 -7.12 -3.40
N ASN A 174 -1.25 -6.38 -2.91
CA ASN A 174 -1.20 -5.93 -1.52
C ASN A 174 -2.40 -5.04 -1.15
N TYR A 175 -2.96 -4.31 -2.13
CA TYR A 175 -4.11 -3.44 -1.91
C TYR A 175 -5.32 -4.24 -1.40
N GLU A 176 -5.69 -5.33 -2.09
CA GLU A 176 -6.82 -6.16 -1.67
C GLU A 176 -6.57 -6.84 -0.32
N SER A 177 -5.32 -7.20 0.01
CA SER A 177 -5.01 -7.75 1.32
C SER A 177 -5.22 -6.76 2.46
N ILE A 178 -4.93 -5.47 2.23
CA ILE A 178 -5.11 -4.41 3.23
C ILE A 178 -6.61 -4.12 3.43
N VAL A 179 -7.35 -3.95 2.33
CA VAL A 179 -8.79 -3.69 2.38
C VAL A 179 -9.55 -4.86 3.03
N ASP A 180 -9.18 -6.10 2.69
CA ASP A 180 -9.80 -7.29 3.28
C ASP A 180 -9.44 -7.48 4.76
N HIS A 181 -8.25 -7.05 5.21
CA HIS A 181 -7.92 -6.98 6.63
C HIS A 181 -8.80 -5.97 7.39
N GLY A 182 -9.01 -4.78 6.81
CA GLY A 182 -9.94 -3.80 7.37
C GLY A 182 -11.36 -4.36 7.51
N ARG A 183 -11.84 -5.06 6.47
CA ARG A 183 -13.13 -5.77 6.51
C ARG A 183 -13.16 -6.88 7.55
N PHE A 184 -12.08 -7.66 7.68
CA PHE A 184 -11.98 -8.72 8.67
C PHE A 184 -12.15 -8.18 10.10
N LEU A 185 -11.49 -7.07 10.42
CA LEU A 185 -11.64 -6.40 11.71
C LEU A 185 -13.06 -5.85 11.90
N ALA A 186 -13.61 -5.14 10.91
CA ALA A 186 -14.93 -4.51 11.03
C ALA A 186 -16.11 -5.49 11.06
N THR A 187 -15.96 -6.69 10.49
CA THR A 187 -17.02 -7.71 10.48
C THR A 187 -16.94 -8.65 11.68
N ASN A 188 -15.83 -8.66 12.40
CA ASN A 188 -15.66 -9.49 13.59
C ASN A 188 -15.94 -8.66 14.85
N SER A 189 -17.11 -8.89 15.45
CA SER A 189 -17.60 -8.14 16.63
C SER A 189 -16.61 -8.02 17.79
N ARG A 190 -15.67 -8.98 17.90
CA ARG A 190 -14.53 -8.96 18.83
C ARG A 190 -13.74 -7.64 18.79
N TYR A 191 -13.61 -7.03 17.62
CA TYR A 191 -12.73 -5.88 17.39
C TYR A 191 -13.51 -4.55 17.25
N ASN A 192 -14.82 -4.52 17.51
CA ASN A 192 -15.63 -3.31 17.26
C ASN A 192 -15.19 -2.08 18.10
N ASN A 193 -14.57 -2.31 19.25
CA ASN A 193 -14.10 -1.29 20.19
C ASN A 193 -12.94 -0.42 19.65
N LEU A 194 -12.15 -0.94 18.70
CA LEU A 194 -10.98 -0.25 18.13
C LEU A 194 -11.31 0.60 16.91
N LEU A 195 -12.45 0.34 16.25
CA LEU A 195 -12.85 1.06 15.06
C LEU A 195 -13.07 2.54 15.37
N TRP A 196 -12.65 3.40 14.45
CA TRP A 196 -12.74 4.87 14.50
C TRP A 196 -11.98 5.53 15.65
N LYS A 197 -11.15 4.78 16.39
CA LYS A 197 -10.24 5.34 17.38
C LYS A 197 -9.08 6.02 16.68
N LYS A 198 -8.75 7.22 17.16
CA LYS A 198 -7.72 8.10 16.59
C LYS A 198 -6.38 8.05 17.32
N ASP A 199 -6.28 7.19 18.34
CA ASP A 199 -5.06 6.99 19.13
C ASP A 199 -4.55 5.58 18.88
N TYR A 200 -3.42 5.46 18.19
CA TYR A 200 -2.84 4.17 17.85
C TYR A 200 -2.44 3.37 19.09
N THR A 201 -2.12 4.02 20.21
CA THR A 201 -1.76 3.32 21.46
C THR A 201 -2.96 2.64 22.09
N VAL A 202 -4.15 3.24 21.97
CA VAL A 202 -5.43 2.64 22.39
C VAL A 202 -5.81 1.50 21.46
N VAL A 203 -5.70 1.70 20.14
CA VAL A 203 -6.02 0.67 19.15
C VAL A 203 -5.15 -0.59 19.33
N THR A 204 -3.83 -0.43 19.49
CA THR A 204 -2.93 -1.58 19.66
C THR A 204 -3.15 -2.31 20.98
N GLN A 205 -3.55 -1.59 22.05
CA GLN A 205 -3.96 -2.20 23.31
C GLN A 205 -5.22 -3.06 23.14
N TYR A 206 -6.25 -2.55 22.46
CA TYR A 206 -7.48 -3.31 22.19
C TYR A 206 -7.21 -4.53 21.31
N LEU A 207 -6.45 -4.39 20.21
CA LEU A 207 -6.05 -5.54 19.38
C LEU A 207 -5.45 -6.69 20.21
N HIS A 208 -4.53 -6.37 21.11
CA HIS A 208 -3.93 -7.38 21.98
C HIS A 208 -4.93 -7.93 23.01
N ALA A 209 -5.67 -7.07 23.71
CA ALA A 209 -6.65 -7.48 24.71
C ALA A 209 -7.77 -8.37 24.14
N ASP A 210 -8.15 -8.12 22.88
CA ASP A 210 -9.18 -8.86 22.17
C ASP A 210 -8.64 -10.17 21.55
N GLY A 211 -7.34 -10.45 21.72
CA GLY A 211 -6.72 -11.71 21.35
C GLY A 211 -6.37 -11.82 19.86
N TYR A 212 -5.96 -10.72 19.23
CA TYR A 212 -5.40 -10.75 17.87
C TYR A 212 -4.09 -11.55 17.83
N ALA A 213 -3.25 -11.41 18.86
CA ALA A 213 -2.00 -12.15 19.03
C ALA A 213 -1.84 -12.58 20.49
N THR A 214 -1.14 -13.70 20.69
CA THR A 214 -0.83 -14.24 22.02
C THR A 214 0.48 -13.70 22.61
N ASP A 215 1.29 -12.99 21.82
CA ASP A 215 2.53 -12.38 22.28
C ASP A 215 2.24 -11.19 23.21
N PRO A 216 2.68 -11.23 24.49
CA PRO A 216 2.49 -10.12 25.43
C PRO A 216 3.14 -8.80 24.98
N LYS A 217 4.07 -8.84 24.00
CA LYS A 217 4.73 -7.66 23.43
C LYS A 217 4.08 -7.16 22.14
N TYR A 218 2.94 -7.69 21.74
CA TYR A 218 2.32 -7.35 20.45
C TYR A 218 2.03 -5.84 20.34
N ALA A 219 1.30 -5.29 21.30
CA ALA A 219 0.93 -3.87 21.30
C ALA A 219 2.16 -2.94 21.34
N SER A 220 3.16 -3.26 22.17
CA SER A 220 4.39 -2.46 22.26
C SER A 220 5.25 -2.55 21.00
N SER A 221 5.27 -3.71 20.34
CA SER A 221 5.95 -3.90 19.04
C SER A 221 5.31 -3.04 17.95
N LEU A 222 3.98 -3.04 17.84
CA LEU A 222 3.25 -2.17 16.91
C LEU A 222 3.52 -0.69 17.19
N ASN A 223 3.41 -0.26 18.44
CA ASN A 223 3.70 1.12 18.84
C ASN A 223 5.16 1.52 18.55
N ASN A 224 6.10 0.58 18.59
CA ASN A 224 7.48 0.83 18.22
C ASN A 224 7.64 1.01 16.71
N VAL A 225 7.06 0.12 15.91
CA VAL A 225 7.07 0.24 14.44
C VAL A 225 6.45 1.56 13.99
N ILE A 226 5.29 1.94 14.53
CA ILE A 226 4.63 3.20 14.21
C ILE A 226 5.56 4.39 14.43
N ARG A 227 6.20 4.47 15.61
CA ARG A 227 7.15 5.56 15.93
C ARG A 227 8.42 5.52 15.09
N THR A 228 9.00 4.34 14.89
CA THR A 228 10.25 4.18 14.12
C THR A 228 10.09 4.64 12.67
N TYR A 229 8.93 4.41 12.07
CA TYR A 229 8.67 4.76 10.67
C TYR A 229 7.70 5.94 10.50
N ASN A 230 7.37 6.66 11.59
CA ASN A 230 6.50 7.83 11.60
C ASN A 230 5.15 7.57 10.87
N LEU A 231 4.57 6.39 11.11
CA LEU A 231 3.36 5.93 10.41
C LEU A 231 2.10 6.68 10.86
N ASP A 232 2.14 7.33 12.02
CA ASP A 232 1.10 8.26 12.50
C ASP A 232 0.95 9.50 11.59
N ALA A 233 1.92 9.74 10.69
CA ALA A 233 1.73 10.66 9.58
C ALA A 233 0.54 10.30 8.69
N TRP A 234 0.29 9.02 8.45
CA TRP A 234 -0.80 8.56 7.59
C TRP A 234 -2.17 8.80 8.22
N ASP A 235 -2.25 8.70 9.55
CA ASP A 235 -3.49 8.97 10.29
C ASP A 235 -3.93 10.43 10.09
N ARG A 236 -2.98 11.36 10.06
CA ARG A 236 -3.23 12.80 9.85
C ARG A 236 -3.72 13.13 8.44
N GLU A 237 -3.57 12.22 7.47
CA GLU A 237 -4.06 12.43 6.10
C GLU A 237 -5.58 12.20 6.00
N VAL A 238 -6.18 11.55 6.99
CA VAL A 238 -7.59 11.10 6.94
C VAL A 238 -8.42 11.46 8.17
N ILE A 239 -7.83 12.11 9.18
CA ILE A 239 -8.46 12.56 10.43
C ILE A 239 -8.73 14.06 10.39
#